data_AF-A0A6G5A908-F1
#
_entry.id   AF-A0A6G5A908-F1
#
_cell.length_a   1.000
_cell.length_b   1.000
_cell.length_c   1.000
_cell.angle_alpha   90.00
_cell.angle_beta   90.00
_cell.angle_gamma   90.00
#
_symmetry.space_group_name_H-M   'P 1'
#
loop_
_entity.id
_entity.type
_entity.pdbx_description
1 polymer ?
#
loop_
_entity_poly.entity_id
_entity_poly.type
_entity_poly.pdbx_seq_one_letter_code
_entity_poly.pdbx_strand_id
1 'polypeptide(L)'
;MLNKGVIEPSSSPWASPVVLVKKKDGTWRFCVDYRHLNKITRKDLYPLPRIDDALDCLHGATYFSSIDLRSGYWQISVDEMDREKTAFITPDGLYQFKVMPFELCNAPATFERMMHSLLRGYKWSTCLRYLDDVIVFSSTFDSHLTDLAAILAVFRTAGLQLNSKKSQFGRRQITILGHLVNADGVQPDPEKIRAVRSFPVPHSTSDVQSLIG
;
A
#
# COMPACT_ATOMS: atom_id res chain seq x y z
N MET A 1 12.12 0.23 17.13
CA MET A 1 10.64 0.24 17.08
C MET A 1 10.04 0.62 18.43
N LEU A 2 10.60 0.13 19.55
CA LEU A 2 10.24 0.54 20.92
C LEU A 2 10.19 2.06 21.12
N ASN A 3 11.28 2.79 20.82
CA ASN A 3 11.33 4.26 20.98
C ASN A 3 10.29 5.02 20.13
N LYS A 4 9.75 4.38 19.09
CA LYS A 4 8.72 4.97 18.22
C LYS A 4 7.30 4.58 18.64
N GLY A 5 7.13 3.81 19.73
CA GLY A 5 5.83 3.34 20.20
C GLY A 5 5.13 2.34 19.28
N VAL A 6 5.83 1.75 18.31
CA VAL A 6 5.26 0.79 17.35
C VAL A 6 5.05 -0.59 18.00
N ILE A 7 5.92 -0.93 18.95
CA ILE A 7 5.93 -2.20 19.67
C ILE A 7 6.13 -1.95 21.17
N GLU A 8 5.79 -2.94 21.98
CA GLU A 8 6.00 -2.98 23.43
C GLU A 8 6.49 -4.38 23.86
N PRO A 9 7.18 -4.50 25.02
CA PRO A 9 7.50 -5.80 25.59
C PRO A 9 6.23 -6.65 25.79
N SER A 10 6.34 -7.96 25.60
CA SER A 10 5.20 -8.87 25.69
C SER A 10 5.52 -10.07 26.57
N SER A 11 4.48 -10.59 27.23
CA SER A 11 4.47 -11.89 27.90
C SER A 11 3.48 -12.86 27.22
N SER A 12 3.18 -12.61 25.94
CA SER A 12 2.22 -13.37 25.14
C SER A 12 2.60 -14.85 25.05
N PRO A 13 1.62 -15.77 25.03
CA PRO A 13 1.86 -17.17 24.69
C PRO A 13 2.20 -17.39 23.21
N TRP A 14 2.04 -16.35 22.37
CA TRP A 14 2.38 -16.37 20.95
C TRP A 14 3.82 -15.92 20.72
N ALA A 15 4.49 -16.51 19.72
CA ALA A 15 5.81 -16.06 19.28
C ALA A 15 6.03 -16.37 17.80
N SER A 16 6.08 -15.33 16.97
CA SER A 16 6.45 -15.44 15.56
C SER A 16 7.93 -15.07 15.38
N PRO A 17 8.72 -15.81 14.58
CA PRO A 17 10.13 -15.49 14.38
C PRO A 17 10.30 -14.27 13.46
N VAL A 18 11.44 -13.60 13.59
CA VAL A 18 11.82 -12.43 12.77
C VAL A 18 12.79 -12.84 11.67
N VAL A 19 12.60 -12.30 10.48
CA VAL A 19 13.49 -12.41 9.33
C VAL A 19 13.94 -11.01 8.91
N LEU A 20 15.25 -10.81 8.79
CA LEU A 20 15.83 -9.56 8.29
C LEU A 20 16.19 -9.72 6.81
N VAL A 21 15.60 -8.88 5.96
CA VAL A 21 15.82 -8.90 4.50
C VAL A 21 16.53 -7.62 4.08
N LYS A 22 17.62 -7.72 3.32
CA LYS A 22 18.26 -6.53 2.73
C LYS A 22 17.42 -5.99 1.57
N LYS A 23 17.16 -4.70 1.58
CA LYS A 23 16.58 -3.98 0.44
C LYS A 23 17.66 -3.65 -0.60
N LYS A 24 17.23 -3.30 -1.81
CA LYS A 24 18.10 -2.82 -2.90
C LYS A 24 18.93 -1.60 -2.51
N ASP A 25 18.41 -0.75 -1.62
CA ASP A 25 19.11 0.44 -1.09
C ASP A 25 20.11 0.11 0.03
N GLY A 26 20.34 -1.18 0.34
CA GLY A 26 21.24 -1.63 1.39
C GLY A 26 20.66 -1.59 2.81
N THR A 27 19.47 -1.00 3.00
CA THR A 27 18.81 -0.96 4.31
C THR A 27 18.16 -2.28 4.67
N TRP A 28 18.02 -2.56 5.98
CA TRP A 28 17.33 -3.75 6.46
C TRP A 28 15.81 -3.55 6.49
N ARG A 29 15.08 -4.59 6.10
CA ARG A 29 13.64 -4.75 6.29
C ARG A 29 13.40 -5.77 7.40
N PHE A 30 12.68 -5.34 8.42
CA PHE A 30 12.25 -6.17 9.54
C PHE A 30 10.93 -6.85 9.16
N CYS A 31 10.96 -8.16 8.94
CA CYS A 31 9.78 -8.96 8.60
C CYS A 31 9.50 -9.94 9.74
N VAL A 32 8.24 -10.05 10.16
CA VAL A 32 7.82 -11.08 11.10
C VAL A 32 7.13 -12.18 10.32
N ASP A 33 7.51 -13.43 10.55
CA ASP A 33 6.92 -14.57 9.86
C ASP A 33 5.58 -14.96 10.48
N TYR A 34 4.51 -14.29 10.05
CA TYR A 34 3.14 -14.59 10.46
C TYR A 34 2.49 -15.72 9.66
N ARG A 35 3.23 -16.55 8.91
CA ARG A 35 2.61 -17.62 8.09
C ARG A 35 1.74 -18.57 8.92
N HIS A 36 2.15 -18.91 10.14
CA HIS A 36 1.35 -19.76 11.02
C HIS A 36 0.08 -19.02 11.51
N LEU A 37 0.24 -17.81 12.02
CA LEU A 37 -0.86 -16.96 12.48
C LEU A 37 -1.90 -16.72 11.37
N ASN A 38 -1.45 -16.43 10.15
CA ASN A 38 -2.31 -16.20 9.00
C ASN A 38 -3.11 -17.44 8.57
N LYS A 39 -2.63 -18.66 8.85
CA LYS A 39 -3.36 -19.90 8.54
C LYS A 39 -4.56 -20.12 9.45
N ILE A 40 -4.45 -19.74 10.72
CA ILE A 40 -5.50 -19.92 11.73
C ILE A 40 -6.42 -18.69 11.83
N THR A 41 -6.00 -17.56 11.27
CA THR A 41 -6.79 -16.33 11.25
C THR A 41 -7.92 -16.45 10.22
N ARG A 42 -9.14 -16.07 10.63
CA ARG A 42 -10.27 -15.97 9.70
C ARG A 42 -9.98 -14.88 8.68
N LYS A 43 -9.90 -15.26 7.40
CA LYS A 43 -9.58 -14.34 6.30
C LYS A 43 -10.72 -13.36 6.04
N ASP A 44 -10.38 -12.08 5.95
CA ASP A 44 -11.30 -11.00 5.57
C ASP A 44 -11.17 -10.74 4.07
N LEU A 45 -12.16 -11.21 3.30
CA LEU A 45 -12.20 -11.04 1.84
C LEU A 45 -12.85 -9.71 1.49
N TYR A 46 -12.20 -8.61 1.86
CA TYR A 46 -12.66 -7.28 1.47
C TYR A 46 -12.46 -7.07 -0.04
N PRO A 47 -13.49 -6.62 -0.78
CA PRO A 47 -13.40 -6.48 -2.23
C PRO A 47 -12.42 -5.37 -2.61
N LEU A 48 -11.44 -5.71 -3.44
CA LEU A 48 -10.58 -4.73 -4.10
C LEU A 48 -11.25 -4.28 -5.41
N PRO A 49 -11.14 -2.99 -5.77
CA PRO A 49 -11.59 -2.53 -7.08
C PRO A 49 -10.77 -3.22 -8.18
N ARG A 50 -11.40 -3.49 -9.34
CA ARG A 50 -10.65 -3.99 -10.49
C ARG A 50 -9.72 -2.89 -10.99
N ILE A 51 -8.56 -3.30 -11.50
CA ILE A 51 -7.57 -2.38 -12.07
C ILE A 51 -8.17 -1.62 -13.25
N ASP A 52 -8.96 -2.29 -14.10
CA ASP A 52 -9.59 -1.65 -15.26
C ASP A 52 -10.58 -0.57 -14.82
N ASP A 53 -11.49 -0.90 -13.88
CA ASP A 53 -12.44 0.08 -13.30
C ASP A 53 -11.70 1.29 -12.69
N ALA A 54 -10.56 1.02 -12.02
CA ALA A 54 -9.68 2.03 -11.44
C ALA A 54 -9.11 2.99 -12.50
N LEU A 55 -8.63 2.44 -13.61
CA LEU A 55 -8.00 3.20 -14.69
C LEU A 55 -9.03 3.97 -15.53
N ASP A 56 -10.22 3.43 -15.75
CA ASP A 56 -11.28 4.08 -16.53
C ASP A 56 -11.71 5.43 -15.93
N CYS A 57 -11.66 5.55 -14.60
CA CYS A 57 -12.01 6.78 -13.91
C CYS A 57 -10.99 7.91 -14.09
N LEU A 58 -9.79 7.61 -14.60
CA LEU A 58 -8.75 8.62 -14.88
C LEU A 58 -8.97 9.29 -16.24
N HIS A 59 -9.93 8.83 -17.05
CA HIS A 59 -10.22 9.40 -18.36
C HIS A 59 -10.61 10.89 -18.27
N GLY A 60 -10.02 11.71 -19.15
CA GLY A 60 -10.28 13.15 -19.20
C GLY A 60 -9.58 13.99 -18.13
N ALA A 61 -8.85 13.35 -17.20
CA ALA A 61 -7.99 14.07 -16.25
C ALA A 61 -6.68 14.50 -16.92
N THR A 62 -6.16 15.66 -16.53
CA THR A 62 -4.89 16.20 -17.04
C THR A 62 -3.88 16.50 -15.94
N TYR A 63 -4.34 16.55 -14.68
CA TYR A 63 -3.51 16.73 -13.50
C TYR A 63 -3.72 15.56 -12.54
N PHE A 64 -2.62 15.08 -11.98
CA PHE A 64 -2.56 13.91 -11.13
C PHE A 64 -1.66 14.18 -9.91
N SER A 65 -2.09 13.70 -8.75
CA SER A 65 -1.25 13.61 -7.55
C SER A 65 -1.33 12.19 -7.01
N SER A 66 -0.20 11.54 -6.79
CA SER A 66 -0.11 10.28 -6.04
C SER A 66 0.33 10.57 -4.62
N ILE A 67 -0.38 10.02 -3.66
CA ILE A 67 -0.14 10.20 -2.23
C ILE A 67 0.22 8.83 -1.65
N ASP A 68 1.49 8.68 -1.23
CA ASP A 68 1.99 7.52 -0.49
C ASP A 68 1.84 7.79 1.01
N LEU A 69 1.16 6.89 1.74
CA LEU A 69 1.10 6.96 3.20
C LEU A 69 2.39 6.40 3.82
N ARG A 70 2.93 7.11 4.82
CA ARG A 70 4.15 6.70 5.50
C ARG A 70 3.93 5.44 6.33
N SER A 71 4.44 4.30 5.89
CA SER A 71 4.25 3.02 6.60
C SER A 71 2.76 2.79 6.93
N GLY A 72 1.89 2.82 5.91
CA GLY A 72 0.44 2.89 6.08
C GLY A 72 -0.15 2.02 7.20
N TYR A 73 0.25 0.75 7.28
CA TYR A 73 -0.25 -0.17 8.33
C TYR A 73 0.17 0.25 9.76
N TRP A 74 1.37 0.79 9.95
CA TRP A 74 1.82 1.25 11.27
C TRP A 74 1.06 2.46 11.81
N GLN A 75 0.17 3.05 11.02
CA GLN A 75 -0.72 4.14 11.45
C GLN A 75 -2.07 3.63 11.97
N ILE A 76 -2.35 2.32 11.83
CA ILE A 76 -3.57 1.68 12.31
C ILE A 76 -3.24 0.96 13.63
N SER A 77 -3.98 1.22 14.70
CA SER A 77 -3.82 0.47 15.96
C SER A 77 -4.28 -0.97 15.80
N VAL A 78 -3.56 -1.90 16.42
CA VAL A 78 -4.09 -3.25 16.66
C VAL A 78 -4.99 -3.20 17.89
N ASP A 79 -6.14 -3.85 17.80
CA ASP A 79 -7.06 -4.02 18.93
C ASP A 79 -6.30 -4.62 20.12
N GLU A 80 -6.54 -4.10 21.32
CA GLU A 80 -5.75 -4.47 22.50
C GLU A 80 -5.80 -5.97 22.79
N MET A 81 -6.95 -6.60 22.54
CA MET A 81 -7.15 -8.04 22.73
C MET A 81 -6.39 -8.89 21.69
N ASP A 82 -6.09 -8.31 20.53
CA ASP A 82 -5.40 -8.99 19.44
C ASP A 82 -3.89 -8.72 19.42
N ARG A 83 -3.38 -7.76 20.20
CA ARG A 83 -1.94 -7.43 20.23
C ARG A 83 -1.08 -8.63 20.57
N GLU A 84 -1.50 -9.47 21.52
CA GLU A 84 -0.72 -10.64 21.93
C GLU A 84 -0.43 -11.60 20.75
N LYS A 85 -1.34 -11.69 19.78
CA LYS A 85 -1.21 -12.56 18.60
C LYS A 85 -0.11 -12.08 17.65
N THR A 86 0.19 -10.78 17.69
CA THR A 86 1.27 -10.15 16.93
C THR A 86 2.64 -10.26 17.61
N ALA A 87 2.74 -11.03 18.71
CA ALA A 87 3.99 -11.19 19.41
C ALA A 87 5.05 -11.87 18.52
N PHE A 88 6.26 -11.34 18.57
CA PHE A 88 7.42 -11.83 17.86
C PHE A 88 8.63 -11.91 18.79
N ILE A 89 9.50 -12.86 18.48
CA ILE A 89 10.69 -13.16 19.28
C ILE A 89 11.96 -12.68 18.58
N THR A 90 12.83 -12.04 19.35
CA THR A 90 14.21 -11.72 18.97
C THR A 90 15.18 -12.36 19.97
N PRO A 91 16.50 -12.38 19.71
CA PRO A 91 17.48 -12.80 20.70
C PRO A 91 17.42 -12.02 22.02
N ASP A 92 16.88 -10.80 21.99
CA ASP A 92 16.82 -9.89 23.14
C ASP A 92 15.50 -9.96 23.93
N GLY A 93 14.50 -10.69 23.43
CA GLY A 93 13.23 -10.88 24.14
C GLY A 93 12.00 -11.03 23.24
N LEU A 94 10.84 -10.97 23.89
CA LEU A 94 9.52 -11.05 23.27
C LEU A 94 8.87 -9.66 23.24
N TYR A 95 8.34 -9.29 22.07
CA TYR A 95 7.68 -8.01 21.86
C TYR A 95 6.40 -8.21 21.07
N GLN A 96 5.44 -7.32 21.22
CA GLN A 96 4.19 -7.32 20.46
C GLN A 96 3.95 -5.96 19.81
N PHE A 97 3.15 -5.93 18.75
CA PHE A 97 2.82 -4.70 18.06
C PHE A 97 1.63 -3.98 18.69
N LYS A 98 1.74 -2.66 18.79
CA LYS A 98 0.62 -1.75 19.14
C LYS A 98 -0.14 -1.27 17.91
N VAL A 99 0.54 -1.27 16.77
CA VAL A 99 0.05 -0.83 15.46
C VAL A 99 0.21 -1.95 14.45
N MET A 100 -0.62 -1.97 13.43
CA MET A 100 -0.78 -3.11 12.54
C MET A 100 0.55 -3.44 11.84
N PRO A 101 1.14 -4.63 12.13
CA PRO A 101 2.35 -5.01 11.45
C PRO A 101 2.09 -5.40 10.00
N PHE A 102 3.14 -5.30 9.20
CA PHE A 102 3.17 -5.93 7.88
C PHE A 102 3.06 -7.46 8.03
N GLU A 103 2.76 -8.15 6.93
CA GLU A 103 2.67 -9.60 6.83
C GLU A 103 1.41 -10.25 7.45
N LEU A 104 0.51 -9.49 8.10
CA LEU A 104 -0.80 -10.01 8.51
C LEU A 104 -1.75 -10.15 7.32
N CYS A 105 -2.45 -11.27 7.22
CA CYS A 105 -3.31 -11.57 6.07
C CYS A 105 -4.49 -10.58 5.90
N ASN A 106 -4.98 -9.99 7.00
CA ASN A 106 -6.12 -9.07 6.98
C ASN A 106 -5.69 -7.59 7.03
N ALA A 107 -4.39 -7.29 7.05
CA ALA A 107 -3.91 -5.90 7.07
C ALA A 107 -4.39 -5.09 5.85
N PRO A 108 -4.28 -5.60 4.61
CA PRO A 108 -4.82 -4.90 3.44
C PRO A 108 -6.33 -4.65 3.55
N ALA A 109 -7.11 -5.67 3.93
CA ALA A 109 -8.57 -5.54 4.07
C ALA A 109 -8.99 -4.47 5.09
N THR A 110 -8.26 -4.37 6.19
CA THR A 110 -8.55 -3.38 7.24
C THR A 110 -8.18 -1.98 6.79
N PHE A 111 -7.02 -1.82 6.15
CA PHE A 111 -6.58 -0.55 5.56
C PHE A 111 -7.56 -0.06 4.49
N GLU A 112 -7.97 -0.95 3.59
CA GLU A 112 -8.95 -0.71 2.53
C GLU A 112 -10.29 -0.21 3.07
N ARG A 113 -10.79 -0.83 4.14
CA ARG A 113 -12.05 -0.44 4.81
C ARG A 113 -11.93 0.94 5.46
N MET A 114 -10.83 1.21 6.16
CA MET A 114 -10.57 2.51 6.77
C MET A 114 -10.51 3.61 5.72
N MET A 115 -9.75 3.40 4.65
CA MET A 115 -9.65 4.37 3.56
C MET A 115 -10.96 4.56 2.81
N HIS A 116 -11.75 3.50 2.61
CA HIS A 116 -13.09 3.62 2.03
C HIS A 116 -14.00 4.48 2.92
N SER A 117 -13.92 4.33 4.25
CA SER A 117 -14.70 5.15 5.17
C SER A 117 -14.28 6.62 5.14
N LEU A 118 -12.97 6.89 5.12
CA LEU A 118 -12.44 8.26 5.10
C LEU A 118 -12.77 9.00 3.80
N LEU A 119 -12.72 8.30 2.66
CA LEU A 119 -12.87 8.89 1.32
C LEU A 119 -14.24 8.62 0.68
N ARG A 120 -15.25 8.19 1.45
CA ARG A 120 -16.56 7.76 0.95
C ARG A 120 -17.25 8.76 0.01
N GLY A 121 -16.99 10.07 0.16
CA GLY A 121 -17.56 11.13 -0.68
C GLY A 121 -16.72 11.56 -1.89
N TYR A 122 -15.50 11.06 -2.05
CA TYR A 122 -14.57 11.48 -3.11
C TYR A 122 -14.29 10.37 -4.14
N LYS A 123 -14.81 9.17 -3.88
CA LYS A 123 -14.53 7.97 -4.65
C LYS A 123 -15.07 8.12 -6.08
N TRP A 124 -14.22 7.82 -7.08
CA TRP A 124 -14.55 7.81 -8.51
C TRP A 124 -14.84 9.17 -9.16
N SER A 125 -15.05 10.23 -8.38
CA SER A 125 -15.21 11.60 -8.89
C SER A 125 -13.90 12.39 -8.89
N THR A 126 -13.10 12.18 -7.85
CA THR A 126 -11.99 13.07 -7.48
C THR A 126 -10.75 12.29 -7.07
N CYS A 127 -10.96 11.09 -6.54
CA CYS A 127 -9.92 10.25 -6.03
C CYS A 127 -10.12 8.79 -6.43
N LEU A 128 -9.03 8.20 -6.90
CA LEU A 128 -8.87 6.78 -7.12
C LEU A 128 -8.04 6.22 -5.96
N ARG A 129 -8.46 5.08 -5.44
CA ARG A 129 -7.73 4.36 -4.39
C ARG A 129 -7.48 2.94 -4.84
N TYR A 130 -6.24 2.48 -4.69
CA TYR A 130 -5.87 1.09 -4.91
C TYR A 130 -4.81 0.68 -3.89
N LEU A 131 -5.17 -0.17 -2.92
CA LEU A 131 -4.30 -0.53 -1.80
C LEU A 131 -3.77 0.72 -1.10
N ASP A 132 -2.44 0.83 -0.98
CA ASP A 132 -1.76 1.91 -0.27
C ASP A 132 -1.64 3.19 -1.11
N ASP A 133 -1.97 3.15 -2.41
CA ASP A 133 -1.88 4.28 -3.33
C ASP A 133 -3.20 5.06 -3.39
N VAL A 134 -3.13 6.35 -3.07
CA VAL A 134 -4.23 7.30 -3.22
C VAL A 134 -3.88 8.27 -4.33
N ILE A 135 -4.71 8.33 -5.37
CA ILE A 135 -4.51 9.20 -6.52
C ILE A 135 -5.63 10.22 -6.56
N VAL A 136 -5.25 11.50 -6.58
CA VAL A 136 -6.17 12.61 -6.86
C VAL A 136 -5.98 12.98 -8.33
N PHE A 137 -7.09 13.18 -9.04
CA PHE A 137 -7.05 13.50 -10.46
C PHE A 137 -8.14 14.52 -10.80
N SER A 138 -7.80 15.49 -11.65
CA SER A 138 -8.73 16.53 -12.08
C SER A 138 -8.40 17.01 -13.51
N SER A 139 -9.36 17.66 -14.16
CA SER A 139 -9.25 18.12 -15.55
C SER A 139 -8.56 19.49 -15.69
N THR A 140 -8.53 20.30 -14.63
CA THR A 140 -7.87 21.61 -14.60
C THR A 140 -7.01 21.75 -13.35
N PHE A 141 -6.03 22.66 -13.39
CA PHE A 141 -5.15 22.87 -12.23
C PHE A 141 -5.89 23.42 -11.01
N ASP A 142 -6.85 24.34 -11.20
CA ASP A 142 -7.59 24.95 -10.10
C ASP A 142 -8.53 23.96 -9.39
N SER A 143 -9.20 23.09 -10.16
CA SER A 143 -9.99 21.99 -9.58
C SER A 143 -9.06 21.03 -8.82
N HIS A 144 -7.91 20.70 -9.40
CA HIS A 144 -6.91 19.84 -8.77
C HIS A 144 -6.41 20.35 -7.43
N LEU A 145 -6.15 21.65 -7.30
CA LEU A 145 -5.75 22.24 -6.03
C LEU A 145 -6.85 22.14 -4.97
N THR A 146 -8.10 22.38 -5.38
CA THR A 146 -9.28 22.30 -4.49
C THR A 146 -9.48 20.87 -4.00
N ASP A 147 -9.46 19.92 -4.92
CA ASP A 147 -9.61 18.49 -4.68
C ASP A 147 -8.49 17.95 -3.78
N LEU A 148 -7.24 18.30 -4.10
CA LEU A 148 -6.08 17.90 -3.31
C LEU A 148 -6.15 18.46 -1.88
N ALA A 149 -6.54 19.73 -1.72
CA ALA A 149 -6.69 20.33 -0.40
C ALA A 149 -7.75 19.61 0.45
N ALA A 150 -8.88 19.22 -0.16
CA ALA A 150 -9.93 18.48 0.51
C ALA A 150 -9.44 17.10 1.00
N ILE A 151 -8.76 16.35 0.13
CA ILE A 151 -8.20 15.03 0.47
C ILE A 151 -7.13 15.13 1.57
N LEU A 152 -6.22 16.11 1.47
CA LEU A 152 -5.21 16.35 2.49
C LEU A 152 -5.82 16.74 3.84
N ALA A 153 -6.93 17.49 3.83
CA ALA A 153 -7.66 17.83 5.05
C ALA A 153 -8.30 16.60 5.72
N VAL A 154 -8.83 15.66 4.94
CA VAL A 154 -9.33 14.38 5.45
C VAL A 154 -8.21 13.60 6.13
N PHE A 155 -7.06 13.45 5.46
CA PHE A 155 -5.91 12.73 6.04
C PHE A 155 -5.37 13.39 7.30
N ARG A 156 -5.27 14.73 7.31
CA ARG A 156 -4.88 15.47 8.51
C ARG A 156 -5.84 15.23 9.67
N THR A 157 -7.15 15.23 9.41
CA THR A 157 -8.18 14.99 10.44
C THR A 157 -8.13 13.57 10.98
N ALA A 158 -7.84 12.59 10.11
CA ALA A 158 -7.64 11.19 10.50
C ALA A 158 -6.29 10.92 11.19
N GLY A 159 -5.41 11.92 11.30
CA GLY A 159 -4.07 11.77 11.87
C GLY A 159 -3.10 10.99 10.97
N LEU A 160 -3.42 10.83 9.68
CA LEU A 160 -2.60 10.08 8.75
C LEU A 160 -1.40 10.90 8.27
N GLN A 161 -0.25 10.26 8.25
CA GLN A 161 1.03 10.81 7.83
C GLN A 161 1.38 10.39 6.41
N LEU A 162 1.79 11.36 5.60
CA LEU A 162 2.20 11.16 4.23
C LEU A 162 3.72 10.96 4.12
N ASN A 163 4.14 10.27 3.08
CA ASN A 163 5.53 10.13 2.70
C ASN A 163 5.88 11.11 1.60
N SER A 164 6.26 12.33 1.99
CA SER A 164 6.57 13.41 1.05
C SER A 164 7.63 13.09 0.01
N LYS A 165 8.54 12.14 0.28
CA LYS A 165 9.58 11.73 -0.68
C LYS A 165 9.04 10.83 -1.80
N LYS A 166 7.96 10.10 -1.54
CA LYS A 166 7.34 9.18 -2.51
C LYS A 166 6.10 9.77 -3.15
N SER A 167 5.38 10.63 -2.43
CA SER A 167 4.22 11.34 -2.98
C SER A 167 4.64 12.29 -4.10
N GLN A 168 3.80 12.39 -5.12
CA GLN A 168 3.96 13.27 -6.27
C GLN A 168 2.72 14.15 -6.38
N PHE A 169 2.89 15.45 -6.61
CA PHE A 169 1.76 16.39 -6.63
C PHE A 169 1.70 17.18 -7.95
N GLY A 170 0.49 17.34 -8.48
CA GLY A 170 0.20 18.22 -9.63
C GLY A 170 0.96 17.86 -10.91
N ARG A 171 1.25 16.58 -11.13
CA ARG A 171 1.94 16.09 -12.33
C ARG A 171 0.96 15.99 -13.49
N ARG A 172 1.42 16.24 -14.71
CA ARG A 172 0.64 16.00 -15.94
C ARG A 172 0.70 14.56 -16.44
N GLN A 173 1.60 13.79 -15.88
CA GLN A 173 1.85 12.40 -16.21
C GLN A 173 2.36 11.67 -14.96
N ILE A 174 1.86 10.46 -14.73
CA ILE A 174 2.26 9.65 -13.58
C ILE A 174 2.18 8.16 -13.92
N THR A 175 2.98 7.34 -13.22
CA THR A 175 2.88 5.88 -13.31
C THR A 175 2.02 5.35 -12.16
N ILE A 176 0.92 4.67 -12.50
CA ILE A 176 -0.07 4.13 -11.56
C ILE A 176 -0.36 2.69 -11.95
N LEU A 177 -0.28 1.74 -11.00
CA LEU A 177 -0.57 0.33 -11.25
C LEU A 177 0.21 -0.27 -12.44
N GLY A 178 1.40 0.27 -12.70
CA GLY A 178 2.24 -0.11 -13.84
C GLY A 178 1.75 0.35 -15.20
N HIS A 179 0.90 1.37 -15.23
CA HIS A 179 0.45 2.09 -16.42
C HIS A 179 0.91 3.53 -16.32
N LEU A 180 1.32 4.08 -17.45
CA LEU A 180 1.58 5.50 -17.62
C LEU A 180 0.26 6.20 -17.92
N VAL A 181 -0.12 7.16 -17.08
CA VAL A 181 -1.37 7.91 -17.24
C VAL A 181 -1.03 9.36 -17.52
N ASN A 182 -1.63 9.92 -18.57
CA ASN A 182 -1.54 11.32 -18.95
C ASN A 182 -2.85 11.80 -19.61
N ALA A 183 -2.85 13.01 -20.17
CA ALA A 183 -4.02 13.60 -20.84
C ALA A 183 -4.50 12.81 -22.07
N ASP A 184 -3.61 12.03 -22.72
CA ASP A 184 -3.95 11.20 -23.88
C ASP A 184 -4.58 9.86 -23.45
N GLY A 185 -4.59 9.57 -22.15
CA GLY A 185 -5.20 8.39 -21.55
C GLY A 185 -4.20 7.48 -20.85
N VAL A 186 -4.51 6.19 -20.85
CA VAL A 186 -3.76 5.16 -20.14
C VAL A 186 -2.92 4.37 -21.13
N GLN A 187 -1.61 4.33 -20.91
CA GLN A 187 -0.63 3.61 -21.72
C GLN A 187 0.12 2.60 -20.85
N PRO A 188 0.58 1.45 -21.39
CA PRO A 188 1.41 0.54 -20.61
C PRO A 188 2.76 1.19 -20.27
N ASP A 189 3.30 0.90 -19.09
CA ASP A 189 4.60 1.44 -18.68
C ASP A 189 5.71 1.02 -19.66
N PRO A 190 6.45 1.97 -20.26
CA PRO A 190 7.55 1.67 -21.18
C PRO A 190 8.61 0.73 -20.62
N GLU A 191 8.87 0.75 -19.30
CA GLU A 191 9.81 -0.17 -18.67
C GLU A 191 9.29 -1.61 -18.66
N LYS A 192 7.99 -1.81 -18.41
CA LYS A 192 7.35 -3.13 -18.50
C LYS A 192 7.34 -3.64 -19.93
N ILE A 193 7.03 -2.79 -20.91
CA ILE A 193 7.09 -3.14 -22.33
C ILE A 193 8.52 -3.57 -22.70
N ARG A 194 9.53 -2.83 -22.23
CA ARG A 194 10.94 -3.15 -22.48
C ARG A 194 11.30 -4.50 -21.88
N ALA A 195 10.92 -4.76 -20.63
CA ALA A 195 11.20 -6.03 -19.95
C ALA A 195 10.68 -7.24 -20.74
N VAL A 196 9.45 -7.17 -21.25
CA VAL A 196 8.85 -8.22 -22.09
C VAL A 196 9.58 -8.35 -23.43
N ARG A 197 9.88 -7.21 -24.10
CA ARG A 197 10.63 -7.23 -25.38
C ARG A 197 12.05 -7.79 -25.25
N SER A 198 12.70 -7.55 -24.11
CA SER A 198 14.04 -8.05 -23.83
C SER A 198 14.05 -9.43 -23.18
N PHE A 199 12.88 -10.06 -22.98
CA PHE A 199 12.82 -11.35 -22.32
C PHE A 199 13.49 -12.41 -23.22
N PRO A 200 14.45 -13.18 -22.69
CA PRO A 200 15.14 -14.20 -23.48
C PRO A 200 14.16 -15.28 -23.93
N VAL A 201 14.43 -15.92 -25.08
CA VAL A 201 13.57 -17.00 -25.58
C VAL A 201 13.47 -18.09 -24.50
N PRO A 202 12.27 -18.40 -23.99
CA PRO A 202 12.12 -19.34 -22.89
C PRO A 202 12.51 -20.75 -23.37
N HIS A 203 13.34 -21.44 -22.57
CA HIS A 203 13.83 -22.79 -22.88
C HIS A 203 13.25 -23.85 -21.95
N SER A 204 12.53 -23.44 -20.90
CA SER A 204 11.90 -24.33 -19.92
C SER A 204 10.45 -23.95 -19.64
N THR A 205 9.70 -24.89 -19.06
CA THR A 205 8.33 -24.64 -18.58
C THR A 205 8.28 -23.55 -17.51
N SER A 206 9.31 -23.44 -16.66
CA SER A 206 9.45 -22.37 -15.67
C SER A 206 9.63 -20.99 -16.34
N ASP A 207 10.40 -20.91 -17.42
CA ASP A 207 10.60 -19.66 -18.16
C ASP A 207 9.31 -19.24 -18.87
N VAL A 208 8.59 -20.20 -19.46
CA VAL A 208 7.29 -19.94 -20.09
C VAL A 208 6.27 -19.48 -19.04
N GLN A 209 6.21 -20.12 -17.87
CA GLN A 209 5.34 -19.70 -16.77
C GLN A 209 5.68 -18.30 -16.25
N SER A 210 6.97 -17.95 -16.21
CA SER A 210 7.44 -16.62 -15.77
C SER A 210 7.18 -15.53 -16.82
N LEU A 211 7.14 -15.86 -18.11
CA LEU A 211 6.82 -14.92 -19.18
C LEU A 211 5.31 -14.63 -19.26
N ILE A 212 4.48 -15.65 -18.98
CA ILE A 212 3.01 -15.55 -19.09
C ILE A 212 2.37 -14.98 -17.81
N GLY A 213 2.95 -15.25 -16.63
CA GLY A 213 2.46 -14.80 -15.33
C GLY A 213 2.82 -13.36 -14.99
#